data_AF-A0A4Q3AAJ4-F1
#
_entry.id   AF-A0A4Q3AAJ4-F1
#
_cell.length_a   1.000
_cell.length_b   1.000
_cell.length_c   1.000
_cell.angle_alpha   90.00
_cell.angle_beta   90.00
_cell.angle_gamma   90.00
#
_symmetry.space_group_name_H-M   'P 1'
#
loop_
_entity.id
_entity.type
_entity.pdbx_description
1 polymer ?
#
loop_
_entity_poly.entity_id
_entity_poly.type
_entity_poly.pdbx_seq_one_letter_code
_entity_poly.pdbx_strand_id
1 'polypeptide(L)'
;MNRIIAAGGLSIVGLTLLGLVSLTGIFKKRPPHVRSETINHAKQLHLALLDFENDFGCFPDSSTIADVKDDTGTSLPLGNSTSNELLRQLIAFGNKSERIYWAESATSRHKPDDNIQGTHALEKSECGFAYVTGLSSSSDPSIPILLAPVDASHRRFERKSSYEDKALVLFVDGSWKVLPIDKHGNIQLNGMNILDPRQPFWKGKAPDIKWPE
;
A
#
# COMPACT_ATOMS: atom_id res chain seq x y z
N MET A 1 -69.33 -21.67 42.55
CA MET A 1 -68.62 -20.67 43.38
C MET A 1 -67.30 -21.26 43.84
N ASN A 2 -66.23 -21.10 43.06
CA ASN A 2 -64.89 -21.56 43.43
C ASN A 2 -64.11 -20.38 44.01
N ARG A 3 -63.78 -20.43 45.31
CA ARG A 3 -62.77 -19.56 45.92
C ARG A 3 -61.45 -20.29 45.94
N ILE A 4 -60.51 -19.78 45.16
CA ILE A 4 -59.09 -20.11 45.22
C ILE A 4 -58.48 -19.24 46.31
N ILE A 5 -57.82 -19.82 47.31
CA ILE A 5 -56.85 -19.13 48.17
C ILE A 5 -55.56 -19.96 48.19
N ALA A 6 -54.54 -19.35 47.59
CA ALA A 6 -53.11 -19.61 47.64
C ALA A 6 -52.56 -19.44 49.08
N ALA A 7 -51.35 -19.77 49.49
CA ALA A 7 -50.19 -20.51 48.99
C ALA A 7 -49.30 -20.70 50.23
N GLY A 8 -48.56 -21.80 50.30
CA GLY A 8 -47.55 -22.00 51.33
C GLY A 8 -46.62 -23.11 50.90
N GLY A 9 -45.34 -22.78 50.70
CA GLY A 9 -44.31 -23.78 50.40
C GLY A 9 -43.25 -23.26 49.44
N LEU A 10 -42.28 -22.53 49.99
CA LEU A 10 -40.97 -22.35 49.38
C LEU A 10 -40.39 -23.74 49.04
N SER A 11 -39.98 -23.95 47.80
CA SER A 11 -39.04 -25.03 47.45
C SER A 11 -38.02 -24.49 46.48
N ILE A 12 -36.79 -24.41 47.00
CA ILE A 12 -35.56 -24.11 46.30
C ILE A 12 -35.34 -25.23 45.28
N VAL A 13 -35.37 -24.91 43.99
CA VAL A 13 -34.91 -25.84 42.94
C VAL A 13 -33.95 -25.11 42.02
N GLY A 14 -32.67 -25.48 42.17
CA GLY A 14 -31.86 -25.97 41.06
C GLY A 14 -31.57 -24.98 39.93
N LEU A 15 -30.46 -24.27 40.11
CA LEU A 15 -29.61 -23.70 39.08
C LEU A 15 -29.32 -24.70 37.93
N THR A 16 -29.79 -24.44 36.71
CA THR A 16 -29.11 -24.84 35.47
C THR A 16 -29.32 -23.77 34.40
N LEU A 17 -28.37 -22.85 34.33
CA LEU A 17 -28.22 -21.87 33.27
C LEU A 17 -27.58 -22.58 32.05
N LEU A 18 -28.37 -23.08 31.10
CA LEU A 18 -27.82 -23.49 29.80
C LEU A 18 -27.65 -22.24 28.92
N GLY A 19 -26.58 -21.50 29.18
CA GLY A 19 -26.09 -20.47 28.28
C GLY A 19 -25.40 -21.10 27.09
N LEU A 20 -26.10 -21.29 25.96
CA LEU A 20 -25.42 -21.36 24.67
C LEU A 20 -24.97 -19.94 24.31
N VAL A 21 -23.81 -19.54 24.85
CA VAL A 21 -23.04 -18.44 24.27
C VAL A 21 -22.44 -19.00 22.98
N SER A 22 -23.12 -18.79 21.87
CA SER A 22 -22.51 -18.94 20.56
C SER A 22 -21.32 -17.98 20.52
N LEU A 23 -20.10 -18.49 20.74
CA LEU A 23 -18.87 -17.81 20.32
C LEU A 23 -18.89 -17.80 18.79
N THR A 24 -19.68 -16.92 18.19
CA THR A 24 -19.41 -16.48 16.83
C THR A 24 -18.12 -15.71 16.91
N GLY A 25 -17.04 -16.36 16.44
CA GLY A 25 -15.72 -15.77 16.38
C GLY A 25 -15.81 -14.38 15.78
N ILE A 26 -15.53 -13.37 16.60
CA ILE A 26 -15.33 -12.00 16.14
C ILE A 26 -14.02 -12.03 15.36
N PHE A 27 -14.10 -12.41 14.09
CA PHE A 27 -13.08 -12.00 13.13
C PHE A 27 -13.14 -10.48 13.15
N LYS A 28 -12.17 -9.87 13.86
CA LYS A 28 -11.97 -8.43 13.89
C LYS A 28 -11.69 -8.00 12.45
N LYS A 29 -12.74 -7.66 11.69
CA LYS A 29 -12.61 -7.05 10.36
C LYS A 29 -11.75 -5.82 10.56
N ARG A 30 -10.53 -5.83 9.99
CA ARG A 30 -9.65 -4.66 10.04
C ARG A 30 -10.38 -3.51 9.34
N PRO A 31 -10.35 -2.28 9.88
CA PRO A 31 -11.31 -1.29 9.45
C PRO A 31 -11.03 -0.85 8.00
N PRO A 32 -12.04 -0.57 7.19
CA PRO A 32 -11.92 -0.18 5.77
C PRO A 32 -11.05 1.06 5.51
N HIS A 33 -10.65 1.80 6.55
CA HIS A 33 -9.86 3.02 6.49
C HIS A 33 -8.47 2.88 5.83
N VAL A 34 -7.74 1.79 6.08
CA VAL A 34 -6.35 1.64 5.57
C VAL A 34 -6.32 1.65 4.06
N ARG A 35 -7.19 0.86 3.41
CA ARG A 35 -7.28 0.82 1.94
C ARG A 35 -7.63 2.17 1.35
N SER A 36 -8.59 2.87 1.93
CA SER A 36 -8.99 4.21 1.48
C SER A 36 -7.87 5.23 1.64
N GLU A 37 -7.13 5.18 2.75
CA GLU A 37 -5.96 6.02 3.01
C GLU A 37 -4.86 5.74 1.98
N THR A 38 -4.51 4.47 1.74
CA THR A 38 -3.52 4.08 0.73
C THR A 38 -3.92 4.51 -0.70
N ILE A 39 -5.22 4.41 -1.07
CA ILE A 39 -5.70 4.92 -2.37
C ILE A 39 -5.47 6.43 -2.45
N ASN A 40 -5.79 7.18 -1.40
CA ASN A 40 -5.61 8.63 -1.39
C ASN A 40 -4.14 9.03 -1.45
N HIS A 41 -3.26 8.27 -0.77
CA HIS A 41 -1.82 8.45 -0.82
C HIS A 41 -1.27 8.16 -2.23
N ALA A 42 -1.65 7.04 -2.84
CA ALA A 42 -1.24 6.68 -4.20
C ALA A 42 -1.68 7.75 -5.22
N LYS A 43 -2.88 8.31 -5.10
CA LYS A 43 -3.35 9.40 -5.97
C LYS A 43 -2.53 10.69 -5.78
N GLN A 44 -2.20 11.04 -4.54
CA GLN A 44 -1.35 12.21 -4.26
C GLN A 44 0.07 12.02 -4.80
N LEU A 45 0.64 10.82 -4.66
CA LEU A 45 1.90 10.47 -5.31
C LEU A 45 1.79 10.55 -6.84
N HIS A 46 0.70 10.10 -7.43
CA HIS A 46 0.50 10.20 -8.87
C HIS A 46 0.56 11.65 -9.37
N LEU A 47 -0.09 12.57 -8.66
CA LEU A 47 -0.02 13.99 -8.97
C LEU A 47 1.42 14.52 -8.84
N ALA A 48 2.13 14.15 -7.77
CA ALA A 48 3.54 14.52 -7.61
C ALA A 48 4.46 13.96 -8.71
N LEU A 49 4.17 12.76 -9.22
CA LEU A 49 4.88 12.15 -10.34
C LEU A 49 4.66 12.94 -11.65
N LEU A 50 3.42 13.36 -11.92
CA LEU A 50 3.10 14.19 -13.08
C LEU A 50 3.74 15.58 -12.98
N ASP A 51 3.72 16.19 -11.79
CA ASP A 51 4.38 17.47 -11.56
C ASP A 51 5.89 17.38 -11.78
N PHE A 52 6.53 16.30 -11.29
CA PHE A 52 7.95 16.03 -11.49
C PHE A 52 8.31 15.80 -12.96
N GLU A 53 7.49 15.06 -13.71
CA GLU A 53 7.72 14.81 -15.14
C GLU A 53 7.76 16.09 -15.96
N ASN A 54 7.02 17.14 -15.59
CA ASN A 54 7.04 18.40 -16.33
C ASN A 54 8.43 19.04 -16.37
N ASP A 55 9.25 18.82 -15.33
CA ASP A 55 10.56 19.43 -15.19
C ASP A 55 11.71 18.48 -15.58
N PHE A 56 11.54 17.16 -15.38
CA PHE A 56 12.59 16.16 -15.63
C PHE A 56 12.29 15.20 -16.80
N GLY A 57 11.14 15.31 -17.46
CA GLY A 57 10.78 14.58 -18.69
C GLY A 57 10.33 13.13 -18.50
N CYS A 58 10.49 12.56 -17.31
CA CYS A 58 9.93 11.26 -16.93
C CYS A 58 9.61 11.21 -15.43
N PHE A 59 8.96 10.14 -14.98
CA PHE A 59 8.84 9.87 -13.56
C PHE A 59 10.22 9.52 -12.96
N PRO A 60 10.42 9.70 -11.63
CA PRO A 60 11.70 9.44 -10.99
C PRO A 60 12.31 8.10 -11.39
N ASP A 61 13.51 8.15 -11.94
CA ASP A 61 14.30 6.98 -12.28
C ASP A 61 15.79 7.27 -12.03
N SER A 62 16.67 6.35 -12.42
CA SER A 62 18.11 6.55 -12.21
C SER A 62 18.71 7.66 -13.06
N SER A 63 18.10 7.99 -14.20
CA SER A 63 18.59 9.03 -15.12
C SER A 63 18.28 10.43 -14.60
N THR A 64 17.19 10.62 -13.87
CA THR A 64 16.78 11.93 -13.31
C THR A 64 17.59 12.35 -12.08
N ILE A 65 18.35 11.45 -11.46
CA ILE A 65 19.04 11.72 -10.18
C ILE A 65 20.06 12.87 -10.30
N ALA A 66 20.81 12.93 -11.40
CA ALA A 66 21.82 13.97 -11.59
C ALA A 66 21.14 15.34 -11.77
N ASP A 67 20.14 15.41 -12.65
CA ASP A 67 19.41 16.64 -12.95
C ASP A 67 18.67 17.18 -11.71
N VAL A 68 18.06 16.31 -10.91
CA VAL A 68 17.42 16.72 -9.64
C VAL A 68 18.44 17.31 -8.67
N LYS A 69 19.66 16.75 -8.58
CA LYS A 69 20.71 17.31 -7.72
C LYS A 69 21.17 18.67 -8.21
N ASP A 70 21.37 18.80 -9.51
CA ASP A 70 21.87 20.02 -10.13
C ASP A 70 20.84 21.16 -10.05
N ASP A 71 19.54 20.86 -10.25
CA ASP A 71 18.45 21.84 -10.20
C ASP A 71 18.10 22.27 -8.77
N THR A 72 17.98 21.33 -7.84
CA THR A 72 17.48 21.61 -6.48
C THR A 72 18.59 21.92 -5.47
N GLY A 73 19.85 21.58 -5.79
CA GLY A 73 20.96 21.65 -4.84
C GLY A 73 20.79 20.76 -3.61
N THR A 74 19.94 19.74 -3.69
CA THR A 74 19.56 18.90 -2.55
C THR A 74 20.74 18.13 -1.95
N SER A 75 20.77 18.02 -0.63
CA SER A 75 21.68 17.13 0.11
C SER A 75 21.05 15.79 0.46
N LEU A 76 19.81 15.52 0.03
CA LEU A 76 19.12 14.27 0.33
C LEU A 76 19.84 13.06 -0.31
N PRO A 77 19.87 11.90 0.37
CA PRO A 77 20.47 10.68 -0.17
C PRO A 77 19.58 10.06 -1.24
N LEU A 78 19.80 10.49 -2.49
CA LEU A 78 19.17 9.91 -3.69
C LEU A 78 19.93 8.66 -4.16
N GLY A 79 19.20 7.69 -4.70
CA GLY A 79 19.75 6.44 -5.25
C GLY A 79 18.74 5.74 -6.16
N ASN A 80 19.01 4.50 -6.55
CA ASN A 80 18.17 3.73 -7.47
C ASN A 80 17.92 2.27 -7.07
N SER A 81 18.28 1.90 -5.84
CA SER A 81 18.17 0.52 -5.36
C SER A 81 16.78 0.19 -4.81
N THR A 82 16.10 1.20 -4.26
CA THR A 82 14.83 1.04 -3.53
C THR A 82 13.78 2.06 -3.97
N SER A 83 12.52 1.81 -3.60
CA SER A 83 11.44 2.78 -3.83
C SER A 83 11.75 4.09 -3.12
N ASN A 84 12.23 4.01 -1.87
CA ASN A 84 12.57 5.18 -1.06
C ASN A 84 13.62 6.05 -1.78
N GLU A 85 14.72 5.45 -2.22
CA GLU A 85 15.81 6.17 -2.89
C GLU A 85 15.37 6.93 -4.15
N LEU A 86 14.52 6.33 -4.98
CA LEU A 86 13.99 7.00 -6.17
C LEU A 86 12.93 8.05 -5.82
N LEU A 87 12.00 7.72 -4.92
CA LEU A 87 10.88 8.61 -4.57
C LEU A 87 11.30 9.79 -3.69
N ARG A 88 12.47 9.76 -3.03
CA ARG A 88 13.08 10.95 -2.41
C ARG A 88 13.34 12.08 -3.40
N GLN A 89 13.44 11.79 -4.70
CA GLN A 89 13.50 12.83 -5.73
C GLN A 89 12.28 13.74 -5.70
N LEU A 90 11.09 13.21 -5.38
CA LEU A 90 9.87 14.02 -5.23
C LEU A 90 9.94 14.95 -4.01
N ILE A 91 10.57 14.51 -2.92
CA ILE A 91 10.82 15.36 -1.74
C ILE A 91 11.84 16.45 -2.08
N ALA A 92 12.94 16.10 -2.75
CA ALA A 92 13.94 17.05 -3.23
C ALA A 92 13.33 18.11 -4.14
N PHE A 93 12.46 17.68 -5.06
CA PHE A 93 11.77 18.56 -6.01
C PHE A 93 10.80 19.54 -5.34
N GLY A 94 10.13 19.12 -4.26
CA GLY A 94 9.27 20.05 -3.53
C GLY A 94 8.19 19.44 -2.66
N ASN A 95 8.00 18.12 -2.67
CA ASN A 95 7.01 17.47 -1.84
C ASN A 95 7.37 17.61 -0.34
N LYS A 96 6.41 18.08 0.48
CA LYS A 96 6.65 18.48 1.88
C LYS A 96 6.12 17.51 2.94
N SER A 97 5.67 16.32 2.56
CA SER A 97 5.14 15.35 3.53
C SER A 97 5.45 13.91 3.13
N GLU A 98 5.98 13.13 4.07
CA GLU A 98 6.24 11.70 3.88
C GLU A 98 4.97 10.86 3.99
N ARG A 99 3.89 11.42 4.55
CA ARG A 99 2.62 10.68 4.75
C ARG A 99 2.10 10.06 3.46
N ILE A 100 2.26 10.73 2.32
CA ILE A 100 1.75 10.23 1.03
C ILE A 100 2.53 9.01 0.51
N TYR A 101 3.72 8.73 1.05
CA TYR A 101 4.53 7.56 0.69
C TYR A 101 4.19 6.34 1.54
N TRP A 102 3.37 6.53 2.58
CA TRP A 102 3.01 5.47 3.50
C TRP A 102 1.88 4.59 2.94
N ALA A 103 2.12 3.28 3.00
CA ALA A 103 1.10 2.26 2.88
C ALA A 103 1.42 1.16 3.89
N GLU A 104 0.44 0.81 4.73
CA GLU A 104 0.66 -0.20 5.75
C GLU A 104 1.16 -1.51 5.13
N SER A 105 2.27 -2.04 5.63
CA SER A 105 2.81 -3.35 5.28
C SER A 105 3.69 -3.87 6.40
N ALA A 106 4.17 -5.10 6.28
CA ALA A 106 5.15 -5.67 7.19
C ALA A 106 6.45 -4.84 7.20
N THR A 107 6.82 -4.24 6.07
CA THR A 107 7.97 -3.34 5.91
C THR A 107 7.67 -1.93 6.41
N SER A 108 6.44 -1.41 6.23
CA SER A 108 6.02 -0.06 6.62
C SER A 108 4.85 -0.10 7.61
N ARG A 109 5.13 -0.37 8.88
CA ARG A 109 4.09 -0.54 9.93
C ARG A 109 3.65 0.76 10.58
N HIS A 110 4.54 1.74 10.62
CA HIS A 110 4.32 3.01 11.29
C HIS A 110 4.21 4.10 10.25
N LYS A 111 3.33 5.08 10.53
CA LYS A 111 3.21 6.26 9.69
C LYS A 111 4.48 7.10 9.85
N PRO A 112 5.00 7.71 8.77
CA PRO A 112 6.13 8.63 8.82
C PRO A 112 5.87 9.79 9.78
N ASP A 113 6.94 10.38 10.28
CA ASP A 113 6.91 11.53 11.20
C ASP A 113 6.98 12.89 10.49
N ASP A 114 7.06 12.89 9.15
CA ASP A 114 7.23 14.07 8.28
C ASP A 114 8.60 14.76 8.43
N ASN A 115 9.62 14.06 8.94
CA ASN A 115 11.00 14.55 9.01
C ASN A 115 11.76 14.37 7.69
N ILE A 116 11.48 15.25 6.74
CA ILE A 116 12.11 15.28 5.41
C ILE A 116 13.55 15.83 5.36
N GLN A 117 14.29 15.83 6.48
CA GLN A 117 15.61 16.47 6.58
C GLN A 117 16.76 15.46 6.43
N GLY A 118 17.68 15.73 5.51
CA GLY A 118 18.92 14.97 5.35
C GLY A 118 18.67 13.48 5.17
N THR A 119 19.29 12.65 6.02
CA THR A 119 19.16 11.18 5.95
C THR A 119 17.83 10.64 6.49
N HIS A 120 17.03 11.48 7.16
CA HIS A 120 15.70 11.09 7.65
C HIS A 120 14.64 11.12 6.57
N ALA A 121 14.89 11.84 5.46
CA ALA A 121 13.92 11.94 4.38
C ALA A 121 13.60 10.56 3.79
N LEU A 122 12.35 10.13 3.97
CA LEU A 122 11.80 8.85 3.54
C LEU A 122 12.72 7.70 3.97
N GLU A 123 13.00 7.64 5.27
CA GLU A 123 13.88 6.63 5.84
C GLU A 123 13.24 5.23 5.80
N LYS A 124 13.98 4.25 6.29
CA LYS A 124 13.57 2.85 6.28
C LYS A 124 12.19 2.70 6.92
N SER A 125 11.30 1.90 6.32
CA SER A 125 9.91 1.68 6.77
C SER A 125 8.94 2.84 6.54
N GLU A 126 9.34 3.96 5.95
CA GLU A 126 8.42 5.10 5.70
C GLU A 126 7.72 5.06 4.33
N CYS A 127 8.34 4.39 3.35
CA CYS A 127 7.69 4.06 2.09
C CYS A 127 7.01 2.69 2.16
N GLY A 128 5.73 2.64 1.83
CA GLY A 128 4.96 1.38 1.79
C GLY A 128 4.72 0.82 0.40
N PHE A 129 5.20 1.48 -0.65
CA PHE A 129 4.91 1.13 -2.04
C PHE A 129 6.11 0.47 -2.73
N ALA A 130 5.87 -0.60 -3.47
CA ALA A 130 6.74 -0.94 -4.59
C ALA A 130 6.47 0.03 -5.74
N TYR A 131 7.54 0.42 -6.44
CA TYR A 131 7.49 1.41 -7.50
C TYR A 131 8.09 0.84 -8.79
N VAL A 132 7.39 1.00 -9.92
CA VAL A 132 7.90 0.63 -11.24
C VAL A 132 8.53 1.85 -11.89
N THR A 133 9.82 1.75 -12.23
CA THR A 133 10.62 2.89 -12.72
C THR A 133 10.84 2.83 -14.25
N GLY A 134 11.38 3.93 -14.81
CA GLY A 134 11.60 4.08 -16.25
C GLY A 134 10.31 4.29 -17.05
N LEU A 135 9.35 5.00 -16.43
CA LEU A 135 8.03 5.29 -16.98
C LEU A 135 7.80 6.80 -17.04
N SER A 136 6.77 7.20 -17.78
CA SER A 136 6.27 8.58 -17.87
C SER A 136 4.77 8.56 -18.18
N SER A 137 4.10 9.70 -18.16
CA SER A 137 2.70 9.86 -18.57
C SER A 137 2.42 9.39 -20.00
N SER A 138 3.45 9.37 -20.86
CA SER A 138 3.38 8.87 -22.24
C SER A 138 3.55 7.35 -22.36
N SER A 139 3.83 6.66 -21.26
CA SER A 139 3.89 5.19 -21.23
C SER A 139 2.50 4.57 -21.43
N ASP A 140 2.44 3.26 -21.68
CA ASP A 140 1.15 2.57 -21.82
C ASP A 140 0.31 2.78 -20.54
N PRO A 141 -0.92 3.33 -20.65
CA PRO A 141 -1.74 3.72 -19.49
C PRO A 141 -2.10 2.53 -18.60
N SER A 142 -2.05 1.30 -19.13
CA SER A 142 -2.35 0.08 -18.39
C SER A 142 -1.16 -0.49 -17.61
N ILE A 143 -0.01 0.19 -17.62
CA ILE A 143 1.17 -0.19 -16.83
C ILE A 143 0.94 0.16 -15.35
N PRO A 144 1.15 -0.79 -14.41
CA PRO A 144 1.23 -0.51 -12.98
C PRO A 144 2.42 0.39 -12.64
N ILE A 145 2.24 1.34 -11.72
CA ILE A 145 3.31 2.24 -11.25
C ILE A 145 3.55 2.16 -9.74
N LEU A 146 2.49 2.13 -8.92
CA LEU A 146 2.60 1.98 -7.46
C LEU A 146 1.79 0.78 -7.01
N LEU A 147 2.39 -0.07 -6.18
CA LEU A 147 1.77 -1.30 -5.71
C LEU A 147 1.95 -1.48 -4.19
N ALA A 148 0.86 -1.81 -3.50
CA ALA A 148 0.84 -2.10 -2.07
C ALA A 148 -0.28 -3.10 -1.72
N PRO A 149 -0.20 -3.85 -0.61
CA PRO A 149 0.93 -3.96 0.31
C PRO A 149 1.99 -4.93 -0.22
N VAL A 150 3.24 -4.73 0.20
CA VAL A 150 4.39 -5.50 -0.26
C VAL A 150 5.20 -6.08 0.89
N ASP A 151 5.76 -7.27 0.67
CA ASP A 151 6.75 -7.95 1.50
C ASP A 151 8.09 -7.80 0.81
N ALA A 152 8.80 -6.70 1.11
CA ALA A 152 10.05 -6.34 0.43
C ALA A 152 11.16 -7.38 0.66
N SER A 153 11.17 -8.06 1.81
CA SER A 153 12.15 -9.09 2.15
C SER A 153 12.08 -10.29 1.19
N HIS A 154 10.86 -10.63 0.73
CA HIS A 154 10.63 -11.75 -0.18
C HIS A 154 10.27 -11.30 -1.60
N ARG A 155 10.29 -9.99 -1.89
CA ARG A 155 9.95 -9.39 -3.19
C ARG A 155 8.62 -9.91 -3.75
N ARG A 156 7.57 -9.84 -2.95
CA ARG A 156 6.19 -10.29 -3.29
C ARG A 156 5.14 -9.40 -2.65
N PHE A 157 3.87 -9.61 -2.99
CA PHE A 157 2.75 -8.93 -2.34
C PHE A 157 2.39 -9.58 -1.01
N GLU A 158 2.10 -8.73 -0.02
CA GLU A 158 1.86 -9.19 1.35
C GLU A 158 0.44 -9.73 1.53
N ARG A 159 0.36 -11.00 1.95
CA ARG A 159 -0.89 -11.66 2.34
C ARG A 159 -1.15 -11.50 3.83
N LYS A 160 -2.41 -11.69 4.25
CA LYS A 160 -2.90 -11.54 5.63
C LYS A 160 -2.60 -10.15 6.21
N SER A 161 -2.43 -9.18 5.32
CA SER A 161 -2.25 -7.77 5.60
C SER A 161 -3.58 -7.11 5.94
N SER A 162 -3.56 -5.80 6.22
CA SER A 162 -4.76 -5.00 6.46
C SER A 162 -5.65 -4.81 5.22
N TYR A 163 -5.29 -5.45 4.10
CA TYR A 163 -5.92 -5.33 2.80
C TYR A 163 -6.73 -6.57 2.40
N GLU A 164 -6.93 -7.54 3.30
CA GLU A 164 -7.79 -8.71 3.08
C GLU A 164 -7.35 -9.57 1.87
N ASP A 165 -6.05 -9.89 1.77
CA ASP A 165 -5.45 -10.61 0.63
C ASP A 165 -5.70 -9.93 -0.73
N LYS A 166 -5.78 -8.60 -0.73
CA LYS A 166 -5.87 -7.78 -1.94
C LYS A 166 -4.72 -6.79 -1.99
N ALA A 167 -4.34 -6.42 -3.20
CA ALA A 167 -3.41 -5.35 -3.48
C ALA A 167 -4.12 -4.17 -4.11
N LEU A 168 -3.66 -2.98 -3.77
CA LEU A 168 -3.92 -1.76 -4.51
C LEU A 168 -2.85 -1.60 -5.57
N VAL A 169 -3.30 -1.38 -6.80
CA VAL A 169 -2.45 -1.13 -7.96
C VAL A 169 -2.89 0.17 -8.58
N LEU A 170 -2.01 1.16 -8.56
CA LEU A 170 -2.13 2.38 -9.33
C LEU A 170 -1.49 2.17 -10.70
N PHE A 171 -2.13 2.68 -11.75
CA PHE A 171 -1.67 2.61 -13.13
C PHE A 171 -1.16 3.98 -13.63
N VAL A 172 -0.43 3.98 -14.74
CA VAL A 172 0.15 5.20 -15.36
C VAL A 172 -0.92 6.25 -15.67
N ASP A 173 -2.15 5.86 -16.00
CA ASP A 173 -3.26 6.79 -16.25
C ASP A 173 -3.91 7.37 -14.97
N GLY A 174 -3.37 7.06 -13.79
CA GLY A 174 -3.91 7.48 -12.50
C GLY A 174 -5.13 6.68 -12.05
N SER A 175 -5.60 5.72 -12.85
CA SER A 175 -6.61 4.75 -12.40
C SER A 175 -6.01 3.82 -11.35
N TRP A 176 -6.87 3.25 -10.50
CA TRP A 176 -6.45 2.26 -9.51
C TRP A 176 -7.39 1.06 -9.51
N LYS A 177 -6.85 -0.10 -9.14
CA LYS A 177 -7.62 -1.34 -8.96
C LYS A 177 -7.27 -1.99 -7.64
N VAL A 178 -8.27 -2.64 -7.04
CA VAL A 178 -8.08 -3.58 -5.94
C VAL A 178 -8.12 -4.98 -6.53
N LEU A 179 -6.97 -5.65 -6.55
CA LEU A 179 -6.81 -6.96 -7.20
C LEU A 179 -6.48 -8.03 -6.15
N PRO A 180 -6.94 -9.29 -6.33
CA PRO A 180 -6.64 -10.35 -5.40
C PRO A 180 -5.16 -10.75 -5.43
N ILE A 181 -4.60 -11.05 -4.26
CA ILE A 181 -3.29 -11.65 -4.07
C ILE A 181 -3.49 -13.16 -3.95
N ASP A 182 -2.83 -13.93 -4.82
CA ASP A 182 -2.89 -15.39 -4.79
C ASP A 182 -2.11 -15.98 -3.61
N LYS A 183 -2.14 -17.32 -3.47
CA LYS A 183 -1.49 -17.98 -2.34
C LYS A 183 0.03 -17.82 -2.28
N HIS A 184 0.66 -17.48 -3.40
CA HIS A 184 2.09 -17.30 -3.57
C HIS A 184 2.54 -15.85 -3.36
N GLY A 185 1.60 -14.92 -3.20
CA GLY A 185 1.92 -13.50 -3.07
C GLY A 185 2.03 -12.80 -4.42
N ASN A 186 1.35 -13.27 -5.46
CA ASN A 186 1.25 -12.59 -6.75
C ASN A 186 -0.11 -11.92 -6.92
N ILE A 187 -0.14 -10.80 -7.63
CA ILE A 187 -1.40 -10.20 -8.09
C ILE A 187 -1.78 -10.83 -9.43
N GLN A 188 -3.01 -11.27 -9.56
CA GLN A 188 -3.53 -11.83 -10.81
C GLN A 188 -4.34 -10.78 -11.58
N LEU A 189 -3.97 -10.57 -12.84
CA LEU A 189 -4.69 -9.70 -13.79
C LEU A 189 -4.72 -10.41 -15.14
N ASN A 190 -5.90 -10.51 -15.76
CA ASN A 190 -6.10 -11.23 -17.03
C ASN A 190 -5.65 -12.71 -17.00
N GLY A 191 -5.75 -13.35 -15.83
CA GLY A 191 -5.37 -14.76 -15.66
C GLY A 191 -3.87 -15.03 -15.54
N MET A 192 -3.04 -13.99 -15.38
CA MET A 192 -1.59 -14.12 -15.19
C MET A 192 -1.08 -13.14 -14.12
N ASN A 193 0.16 -13.37 -13.65
CA ASN A 193 0.80 -12.45 -12.72
C ASN A 193 0.92 -11.06 -13.35
N ILE A 194 0.56 -10.01 -12.62
CA ILE A 194 0.63 -8.62 -13.11
C ILE A 194 2.06 -8.20 -13.49
N LEU A 195 3.06 -8.84 -12.90
CA LEU A 195 4.48 -8.60 -13.16
C LEU A 195 5.08 -9.54 -14.23
N ASP A 196 4.27 -10.44 -14.81
CA ASP A 196 4.71 -11.35 -15.86
C ASP A 196 4.96 -10.57 -17.16
N PRO A 197 6.17 -10.59 -17.75
CA PRO A 197 6.50 -9.82 -18.96
C PRO A 197 5.60 -10.08 -20.17
N ARG A 198 4.85 -11.20 -20.15
CA ARG A 198 3.87 -11.55 -21.19
C ARG A 198 2.56 -10.77 -21.07
N GLN A 199 2.34 -9.99 -20.01
CA GLN A 199 1.22 -9.06 -19.97
C GLN A 199 1.31 -8.10 -21.17
N PRO A 200 0.19 -7.77 -21.84
CA PRO A 200 0.22 -6.95 -23.06
C PRO A 200 0.94 -5.61 -22.88
N PHE A 201 0.76 -4.97 -21.72
CA PHE A 201 1.34 -3.66 -21.40
C PHE A 201 2.85 -3.70 -21.15
N TRP A 202 3.44 -4.86 -20.86
CA TRP A 202 4.90 -5.02 -20.71
C TRP A 202 5.64 -5.26 -22.03
N LYS A 203 4.93 -5.68 -23.08
CA LYS A 203 5.51 -5.91 -24.43
C LYS A 203 6.74 -6.84 -24.40
N GLY A 204 6.74 -7.84 -23.51
CA GLY A 204 7.83 -8.80 -23.36
C GLY A 204 9.01 -8.32 -22.52
N LYS A 205 9.03 -7.06 -22.06
CA LYS A 205 10.08 -6.52 -21.19
C LYS A 205 9.72 -6.77 -19.73
N ALA A 206 10.65 -7.32 -18.96
CA ALA A 206 10.45 -7.43 -17.52
C ALA A 206 10.37 -6.04 -16.87
N PRO A 207 9.40 -5.78 -15.98
CA PRO A 207 9.32 -4.51 -15.28
C PRO A 207 10.53 -4.33 -14.35
N ASP A 208 11.07 -3.12 -14.28
CA ASP A 208 12.04 -2.74 -13.26
C ASP A 208 11.29 -2.24 -12.02
N ILE A 209 11.26 -3.07 -10.99
CA ILE A 209 10.51 -2.83 -9.75
C ILE A 209 11.50 -2.56 -8.63
N LYS A 210 11.36 -1.40 -8.02
CA LYS A 210 12.02 -1.10 -6.74
C LYS A 210 11.09 -1.46 -5.60
N TRP A 211 11.67 -2.10 -4.58
CA TRP A 211 10.98 -2.48 -3.35
C TRP A 211 11.33 -1.47 -2.25
N PRO A 212 10.42 -1.21 -1.30
CA PRO A 212 10.72 -0.31 -0.17
C PRO A 212 11.72 -0.95 0.80
N GLU A 213 12.41 -0.10 1.58
CA GLU A 213 13.44 -0.47 2.58
C GLU A 213 12.86 -0.95 3.92
#